data_AF-A0A933H0J6-F1
#
_entry.id   AF-A0A933H0J6-F1
#
_cell.length_a   1.000
_cell.length_b   1.000
_cell.length_c   1.000
_cell.angle_alpha   90.00
_cell.angle_beta   90.00
_cell.angle_gamma   90.00
#
_symmetry.space_group_name_H-M   'P 1'
#
loop_
_entity.id
_entity.type
_entity.pdbx_description
1 polymer ?
#
loop_
_entity_poly.entity_id
_entity_poly.type
_entity_poly.pdbx_seq_one_letter_code
_entity_poly.pdbx_strand_id
1 'polypeptide(L)'
;MEKSTFSPLYEAFRAHLLALRLAAGLSQRELAILLGRERSFVARIEQGERRVDLVEFYWICRACGIDAIAVAQHVMRVFQETEGRSASAHGPERKRRLADPVDEALVWVREHRSSYAGGDGPGAVTPGRGKRKSSRARGRGSEES
;
A
#
# COMPACT_ATOMS: atom_id res chain seq x y z
N MET A 1 -23.10 -2.71 8.89
CA MET A 1 -21.91 -2.98 8.07
C MET A 1 -20.87 -3.61 8.97
N GLU A 2 -20.78 -4.95 8.98
CA GLU A 2 -19.79 -5.65 9.80
C GLU A 2 -18.39 -5.40 9.24
N LYS A 3 -17.57 -4.70 10.02
CA LYS A 3 -16.20 -4.36 9.68
C LYS A 3 -15.28 -5.53 10.04
N SER A 4 -15.43 -6.66 9.35
CA SER A 4 -14.40 -7.70 9.43
C SER A 4 -13.14 -7.20 8.69
N THR A 5 -11.98 -7.33 9.33
CA THR A 5 -10.64 -7.19 8.72
C THR A 5 -10.44 -8.14 7.53
N PHE A 6 -11.28 -9.16 7.42
CA PHE A 6 -11.29 -10.20 6.40
C PHE A 6 -12.53 -10.10 5.49
N SER A 7 -12.84 -8.89 5.02
CA SER A 7 -13.84 -8.73 3.96
C SER A 7 -13.21 -9.09 2.61
N PRO A 8 -13.91 -9.84 1.74
CA PRO A 8 -13.48 -10.10 0.36
C PRO A 8 -13.04 -8.83 -0.39
N LEU A 9 -13.70 -7.69 -0.11
CA LEU A 9 -13.34 -6.38 -0.68
C LEU A 9 -11.96 -5.92 -0.23
N TYR A 10 -11.63 -6.14 1.04
CA TYR A 10 -10.32 -5.76 1.54
C TYR A 10 -9.21 -6.67 1.02
N GLU A 11 -9.48 -7.96 0.85
CA GLU A 11 -8.52 -8.87 0.23
C GLU A 11 -8.23 -8.45 -1.21
N ALA A 12 -9.26 -8.12 -1.98
CA ALA A 12 -9.11 -7.56 -3.32
C ALA A 12 -8.28 -6.27 -3.31
N PHE A 13 -8.59 -5.33 -2.40
CA PHE A 13 -7.83 -4.08 -2.29
C PHE A 13 -6.35 -4.32 -1.95
N ARG A 14 -6.07 -5.20 -1.00
CA ARG A 14 -4.71 -5.57 -0.58
C ARG A 14 -3.93 -6.21 -1.73
N ALA A 15 -4.57 -7.09 -2.50
CA ALA A 15 -3.96 -7.70 -3.67
C ALA A 15 -3.54 -6.66 -4.71
N HIS A 16 -4.33 -5.61 -4.91
CA HIS A 16 -3.96 -4.50 -5.79
C HIS A 16 -2.75 -3.73 -5.26
N LEU A 17 -2.68 -3.42 -3.97
CA LEU A 17 -1.51 -2.73 -3.39
C LEU A 17 -0.22 -3.55 -3.55
N LEU A 18 -0.31 -4.88 -3.37
CA LEU A 18 0.81 -5.78 -3.61
C LEU A 18 1.22 -5.79 -5.09
N ALA A 19 0.25 -5.90 -5.99
CA ALA A 19 0.47 -5.87 -7.44
C ALA A 19 1.13 -4.56 -7.90
N LEU A 20 0.71 -3.42 -7.35
CA LEU A 20 1.35 -2.12 -7.61
C LEU A 20 2.84 -2.14 -7.30
N ARG A 21 3.21 -2.61 -6.10
CA ARG A 21 4.62 -2.68 -5.69
C ARG A 21 5.42 -3.63 -6.58
N LEU A 22 4.87 -4.81 -6.85
CA LEU A 22 5.52 -5.83 -7.66
C LEU A 22 5.72 -5.37 -9.11
N ALA A 23 4.69 -4.76 -9.70
CA ALA A 23 4.79 -4.18 -11.04
C ALA A 23 5.78 -3.00 -11.08
N ALA A 24 5.91 -2.25 -9.98
CA ALA A 24 6.93 -1.21 -9.83
C ALA A 24 8.36 -1.76 -9.74
N GLY A 25 8.54 -3.07 -9.51
CA GLY A 25 9.84 -3.70 -9.31
C GLY A 25 10.47 -3.41 -7.95
N LEU A 26 9.68 -2.92 -6.99
CA LEU A 26 10.15 -2.51 -5.68
C LEU A 26 10.07 -3.66 -4.67
N SER A 27 11.07 -3.82 -3.83
CA SER A 27 10.98 -4.60 -2.59
C SER A 27 10.13 -3.86 -1.54
N GLN A 28 9.67 -4.58 -0.51
CA GLN A 28 8.98 -3.96 0.63
C GLN A 28 9.83 -2.87 1.31
N ARG A 29 11.16 -3.07 1.35
CA ARG A 29 12.10 -2.11 1.95
C ARG A 29 12.20 -0.84 1.12
N GLU A 30 12.29 -0.96 -0.20
CA GLU A 30 12.39 0.20 -1.10
C GLU A 30 11.10 1.03 -1.09
N LEU A 31 9.93 0.38 -1.15
CA LEU A 31 8.67 1.09 -1.02
C LEU A 31 8.57 1.81 0.34
N ALA A 32 8.96 1.16 1.44
CA ALA A 32 8.96 1.78 2.75
C ALA A 32 9.88 3.02 2.81
N ILE A 33 11.06 2.95 2.19
CA ILE A 33 11.99 4.10 2.09
C ILE A 33 11.33 5.27 1.33
N LEU A 34 10.68 5.00 0.20
CA LEU A 34 9.98 6.02 -0.60
C LEU A 34 8.82 6.67 0.18
N LEU A 35 8.16 5.91 1.06
CA LEU A 35 7.08 6.40 1.93
C LEU A 35 7.57 7.07 3.22
N GLY A 36 8.88 7.05 3.51
CA GLY A 36 9.43 7.52 4.78
C GLY A 36 8.97 6.68 5.99
N ARG A 37 8.76 5.38 5.79
CA ARG A 37 8.25 4.41 6.78
C ARG A 37 9.21 3.24 7.00
N GLU A 38 8.98 2.47 8.05
CA GLU A 38 9.68 1.21 8.32
C GLU A 38 9.19 0.07 7.42
N ARG A 39 10.03 -0.93 7.15
CA ARG A 39 9.66 -2.11 6.32
C ARG A 39 8.40 -2.81 6.84
N SER A 40 8.23 -2.92 8.16
CA SER A 40 7.06 -3.57 8.76
C SER A 40 5.75 -2.87 8.44
N PHE A 41 5.77 -1.57 8.13
CA PHE A 41 4.59 -0.86 7.63
C PHE A 41 4.04 -1.52 6.35
N VAL A 42 4.90 -1.75 5.35
CA VAL A 42 4.52 -2.36 4.07
C VAL A 42 4.15 -3.83 4.26
N ALA A 43 4.92 -4.58 5.04
CA ALA A 43 4.64 -6.00 5.30
C ALA A 43 3.25 -6.20 5.94
N ARG A 44 2.88 -5.39 6.93
CA ARG A 44 1.58 -5.49 7.61
C ARG A 44 0.42 -5.09 6.71
N ILE A 45 0.63 -4.18 5.77
CA ILE A 45 -0.36 -3.86 4.73
C ILE A 45 -0.59 -5.09 3.83
N GLU A 46 0.49 -5.67 3.31
CA GLU A 46 0.43 -6.84 2.40
C GLU A 46 -0.09 -8.11 3.06
N GLN A 47 0.05 -8.22 4.38
CA GLN A 47 -0.54 -9.30 5.19
C GLN A 47 -2.00 -8.99 5.58
N GLY A 48 -2.44 -7.74 5.45
CA GLY A 48 -3.79 -7.28 5.82
C GLY A 48 -3.97 -7.03 7.32
N GLU A 49 -2.89 -7.06 8.08
CA GLU A 49 -2.87 -6.70 9.50
C GLU A 49 -3.01 -5.19 9.74
N ARG A 50 -2.84 -4.39 8.69
CA ARG A 50 -2.96 -2.93 8.75
C ARG A 50 -3.77 -2.41 7.57
N ARG A 51 -4.84 -1.66 7.86
CA ARG A 51 -5.63 -0.92 6.86
C ARG A 51 -4.84 0.24 6.27
N VAL A 52 -5.14 0.59 5.03
CA VAL A 52 -4.57 1.74 4.32
C VAL A 52 -5.68 2.76 4.14
N ASP A 53 -5.43 4.01 4.54
CA ASP A 53 -6.34 5.12 4.26
C ASP A 53 -6.10 5.73 2.87
N LEU A 54 -6.96 6.67 2.45
CA LEU A 54 -6.91 7.25 1.10
C LEU A 54 -5.64 8.08 0.85
N VAL A 55 -5.09 8.74 1.88
CA VAL A 55 -3.86 9.52 1.77
C VAL A 55 -2.67 8.59 1.61
N GLU A 56 -2.62 7.52 2.41
CA GLU A 56 -1.60 6.48 2.30
C GLU A 56 -1.66 5.78 0.93
N PHE A 57 -2.86 5.46 0.44
CA PHE A 57 -3.08 4.91 -0.89
C PHE A 57 -2.51 5.82 -2.00
N TYR A 58 -2.77 7.13 -1.93
CA TYR A 58 -2.23 8.11 -2.87
C TYR A 58 -0.69 8.07 -2.90
N TRP A 59 -0.05 8.06 -1.72
CA TRP A 59 1.41 8.01 -1.63
C TRP A 59 1.99 6.69 -2.14
N ILE A 60 1.32 5.56 -1.89
CA ILE A 60 1.72 4.25 -2.43
C ILE A 60 1.66 4.27 -3.96
N CYS A 61 0.57 4.75 -4.55
CA CYS A 61 0.43 4.84 -6.02
C CYS A 61 1.51 5.72 -6.63
N ARG A 62 1.76 6.89 -6.03
CA ARG A 62 2.81 7.82 -6.45
C ARG A 62 4.20 7.20 -6.38
N ALA A 63 4.52 6.51 -5.28
CA ALA A 63 5.81 5.82 -5.11
C ALA A 63 6.02 4.69 -6.13
N CYS A 64 4.93 4.03 -6.57
CA CYS A 64 4.95 3.00 -7.61
C CYS A 64 4.94 3.56 -9.04
N GLY A 65 4.74 4.88 -9.21
CA GLY A 65 4.70 5.55 -10.51
C GLY A 65 3.44 5.24 -11.31
N ILE A 66 2.27 5.20 -10.64
CA ILE A 66 0.97 5.00 -11.28
C ILE A 66 -0.04 6.04 -10.80
N ASP A 67 -1.07 6.30 -11.62
CA ASP A 67 -2.18 7.15 -11.25
C ASP A 67 -2.98 6.59 -10.07
N ALA A 68 -3.10 7.36 -9.00
CA ALA A 68 -4.01 7.01 -7.90
C ALA A 68 -5.48 7.02 -8.35
N ILE A 69 -5.87 7.92 -9.26
CA ILE A 69 -7.26 8.05 -9.74
C ILE A 69 -7.63 6.84 -10.59
N ALA A 70 -6.83 6.47 -11.59
CA ALA A 70 -7.08 5.28 -12.40
C ALA A 70 -7.11 4.00 -11.56
N VAL A 71 -6.19 3.85 -10.59
CA VAL A 71 -6.20 2.71 -9.66
C VAL A 71 -7.47 2.71 -8.82
N ALA A 72 -7.87 3.84 -8.25
CA ALA A 72 -9.10 3.93 -7.44
C ALA A 72 -10.34 3.56 -8.27
N GLN A 73 -10.45 4.08 -9.50
CA GLN A 73 -11.55 3.73 -10.40
C GLN A 73 -11.59 2.23 -10.72
N HIS A 74 -10.44 1.61 -10.94
CA HIS A 74 -10.36 0.17 -11.18
C HIS A 74 -10.75 -0.64 -9.94
N VAL A 75 -10.17 -0.34 -8.78
CA VAL A 75 -10.48 -1.01 -7.51
C VAL A 75 -11.97 -0.90 -7.16
N MET A 76 -12.59 0.26 -7.39
CA MET A 76 -14.03 0.44 -7.14
C MET A 76 -14.89 -0.45 -8.05
N ARG A 77 -14.49 -0.70 -9.31
CA ARG A 77 -15.16 -1.67 -10.19
C ARG A 77 -15.02 -3.10 -9.65
N VAL A 78 -13.81 -3.47 -9.22
CA VAL A 78 -13.55 -4.78 -8.61
C VAL A 78 -14.41 -4.97 -7.35
N PHE A 79 -14.63 -3.92 -6.56
CA PHE A 79 -15.51 -3.99 -5.40
C PHE A 79 -16.95 -4.32 -5.80
N GLN A 80 -17.50 -3.61 -6.79
CA GLN A 80 -18.86 -3.86 -7.30
C GLN A 80 -19.02 -5.29 -7.82
N GLU A 81 -18.02 -5.81 -8.54
CA GLU A 81 -18.01 -7.19 -9.03
C GLU A 81 -17.94 -8.21 -7.88
N THR A 82 -17.14 -7.94 -6.86
CA THR A 82 -16.99 -8.80 -5.68
C THR A 82 -18.28 -8.86 -4.88
N GLU A 83 -18.95 -7.72 -4.67
CA GLU A 83 -20.27 -7.66 -4.01
C GLU A 83 -21.34 -8.41 -4.83
N GLY A 84 -21.35 -8.25 -6.15
CA GLY A 84 -22.25 -8.98 -7.05
C GLY A 84 -22.06 -10.50 -7.02
N ARG A 85 -20.80 -10.96 -6.91
CA ARG A 85 -20.47 -12.39 -6.72
C ARG A 85 -20.97 -12.91 -5.38
N SER A 86 -20.75 -12.16 -4.28
CA SER A 86 -21.25 -12.55 -2.95
C SER A 86 -22.78 -12.63 -2.89
N ALA A 87 -23.50 -11.76 -3.60
CA ALA A 87 -24.96 -11.82 -3.72
C ALA A 87 -25.46 -13.05 -4.51
N SER A 88 -24.68 -13.50 -5.51
CA SER A 88 -25.00 -14.68 -6.34
C SER A 88 -24.46 -16.01 -5.77
N ALA A 89 -23.66 -16.01 -4.71
CA ALA A 89 -22.88 -17.16 -4.22
C ALA A 89 -23.62 -18.10 -3.24
N HIS A 90 -24.96 -18.10 -3.17
CA HIS A 90 -25.74 -19.02 -2.31
C HIS A 90 -25.84 -20.47 -2.84
N GLY A 91 -24.80 -20.99 -3.51
CA GLY A 91 -24.76 -22.37 -4.06
C GLY A 91 -23.48 -23.13 -3.67
N PRO A 92 -23.52 -24.47 -3.47
CA PRO A 92 -22.49 -25.22 -2.76
C PRO A 92 -21.21 -25.52 -3.57
N GLU A 93 -21.06 -25.03 -4.80
CA GLU A 93 -19.95 -25.40 -5.65
C GLU A 93 -19.32 -24.20 -6.34
N ARG A 94 -18.03 -23.98 -6.09
CA ARG A 94 -16.97 -24.13 -7.11
C ARG A 94 -15.63 -23.62 -6.57
N LYS A 95 -14.78 -24.55 -6.15
CA LYS A 95 -13.32 -24.39 -6.25
C LYS A 95 -12.90 -24.54 -7.72
N ARG A 96 -13.40 -23.68 -8.62
CA ARG A 96 -12.58 -23.34 -9.79
C ARG A 96 -11.44 -22.54 -9.22
N ARG A 97 -10.21 -22.89 -9.60
CA ARG A 97 -8.99 -22.16 -9.22
C ARG A 97 -9.19 -20.73 -9.73
N LEU A 98 -9.78 -19.88 -8.89
CA LEU A 98 -9.89 -18.45 -9.13
C LEU A 98 -8.45 -18.02 -9.40
N ALA A 99 -8.21 -17.27 -10.47
CA ALA A 99 -6.88 -16.71 -10.67
C ALA A 99 -6.52 -15.94 -9.39
N ASP A 100 -5.25 -16.01 -8.99
CA ASP A 100 -4.81 -15.32 -7.78
C ASP A 100 -5.19 -13.83 -7.93
N PRO A 101 -5.93 -13.22 -6.99
CA PRO A 101 -6.30 -11.81 -7.07
C PRO A 101 -5.10 -10.88 -7.31
N VAL A 102 -3.90 -11.31 -6.90
CA VAL A 102 -2.65 -10.60 -7.18
C VAL A 102 -2.25 -10.70 -8.65
N ASP A 103 -2.40 -11.87 -9.28
CA ASP A 103 -2.11 -12.08 -10.70
C ASP A 103 -3.03 -11.25 -11.58
N GLU A 104 -4.34 -11.24 -11.31
CA GLU A 104 -5.31 -10.41 -12.03
C GLU A 104 -4.99 -8.91 -11.90
N ALA A 105 -4.71 -8.46 -10.68
CA ALA A 105 -4.31 -7.07 -10.44
C ALA A 105 -2.98 -6.74 -11.14
N LEU A 106 -2.01 -7.66 -11.16
CA LEU A 106 -0.71 -7.45 -11.82
C LEU A 106 -0.84 -7.25 -13.32
N VAL A 107 -1.70 -8.02 -13.99
CA VAL A 107 -2.00 -7.85 -15.42
C VAL A 107 -2.52 -6.44 -15.66
N TRP A 108 -3.55 -6.03 -14.92
CA TRP A 108 -4.13 -4.70 -15.08
C TRP A 108 -3.11 -3.58 -14.85
N VAL A 109 -2.32 -3.66 -13.78
CA VAL A 109 -1.32 -2.64 -13.44
C VAL A 109 -0.26 -2.50 -14.53
N ARG A 110 0.22 -3.62 -15.10
CA ARG A 110 1.25 -3.60 -16.16
C ARG A 110 0.74 -2.94 -17.44
N GLU A 111 -0.51 -3.18 -17.80
CA GLU A 111 -1.14 -2.58 -18.99
C GLU A 111 -1.33 -1.06 -18.85
N HIS A 112 -1.56 -0.57 -17.63
CA HIS A 112 -1.98 0.82 -17.39
C HIS A 112 -0.86 1.73 -16.83
N ARG A 113 0.34 1.19 -16.59
CA ARG A 113 1.50 1.97 -16.07
C ARG A 113 2.02 3.03 -17.04
N SER A 114 1.79 2.87 -18.35
CA SER A 114 2.36 3.73 -19.40
C SER A 114 1.84 5.18 -19.36
N SER A 115 0.73 5.47 -18.67
CA SER A 115 0.08 6.78 -18.71
C SER A 115 0.60 7.81 -17.69
N TYR A 116 1.47 7.43 -16.74
CA TYR A 116 1.91 8.30 -15.62
C TYR A 116 3.38 8.74 -15.68
N ALA A 117 3.94 8.84 -16.88
CA ALA A 117 5.30 9.33 -17.09
C ALA A 117 5.42 10.87 -17.13
N GLY A 118 4.33 11.62 -16.97
CA GLY A 118 4.32 13.08 -17.14
C GLY A 118 3.83 13.84 -15.91
N GLY A 119 4.75 14.48 -15.20
CA GLY A 119 4.48 15.50 -14.18
C GLY A 119 4.82 15.04 -12.76
N ASP A 120 5.96 15.50 -12.25
CA ASP A 120 6.46 15.23 -10.90
C ASP A 120 6.94 13.79 -10.64
N GLY A 121 8.04 13.42 -11.33
CA GLY A 121 8.99 12.43 -10.81
C GLY A 121 9.40 12.74 -9.35
N PRO A 122 10.10 11.84 -8.63
CA PRO A 122 10.29 11.94 -7.20
C PRO A 122 11.08 13.20 -6.81
N GLY A 123 10.37 14.32 -6.67
CA GLY A 123 10.78 15.47 -5.92
C GLY A 123 10.95 14.97 -4.50
N ALA A 124 12.20 14.81 -4.11
CA ALA A 124 12.66 14.34 -2.83
C ALA A 124 11.76 14.81 -1.67
N VAL A 125 10.78 13.98 -1.29
CA VAL A 125 10.21 14.06 0.05
C VAL A 125 11.29 13.49 0.95
N THR A 126 12.23 14.36 1.30
CA THR A 126 13.23 14.09 2.32
C THR A 126 12.43 13.70 3.56
N PRO A 127 12.56 12.48 4.12
CA PRO A 127 11.87 12.15 5.34
C PRO A 127 12.37 13.12 6.40
N GLY A 128 11.43 13.90 6.97
CA GLY A 128 11.71 14.96 7.92
C GLY A 128 12.72 14.48 8.95
N ARG A 129 13.84 15.21 9.07
CA ARG A 129 14.88 15.02 10.08
C ARG A 129 14.22 14.61 11.40
N GLY A 130 14.41 13.35 11.78
CA GLY A 130 14.13 12.91 13.14
C GLY A 130 14.81 13.91 14.08
N LYS A 131 14.05 14.52 14.99
CA LYS A 131 14.61 15.31 16.08
C LYS A 131 15.59 14.41 16.82
N ARG A 132 16.88 14.53 16.50
CA ARG A 132 17.97 14.09 17.37
C ARG A 132 17.75 14.86 18.68
N LYS A 133 17.23 14.19 19.70
CA LYS A 133 17.40 14.68 21.07
C LYS A 133 18.90 14.65 21.31
N SER A 134 19.50 15.84 21.25
CA SER A 134 20.90 16.07 21.54
C SER A 134 21.17 15.63 22.96
N SER A 135 22.05 14.64 23.09
CA SER A 135 22.92 14.53 24.25
C SER A 135 23.64 15.86 24.44
N ARG A 136 23.33 16.57 25.53
CA ARG A 136 24.18 17.65 26.04
C ARG A 136 24.79 17.18 27.34
N ALA A 137 26.09 17.01 27.28
CA ALA A 137 26.94 16.62 28.38
C ALA A 137 27.28 17.83 29.27
N ARG A 138 27.72 17.49 30.49
CA ARG A 138 28.58 18.24 31.43
C ARG A 138 27.93 19.31 32.31
N GLY A 139 27.85 18.98 33.60
CA GLY A 139 28.17 19.87 34.71
C GLY A 139 29.20 19.17 35.60
N ARG A 140 30.48 19.49 35.42
CA ARG A 140 31.52 19.36 36.45
C ARG A 140 31.64 20.75 37.08
N GLY A 141 31.75 20.80 38.41
CA GLY A 141 32.01 21.98 39.22
C GLY A 141 31.41 21.76 40.60
N SER A 142 32.13 21.20 41.58
CA SER A 142 33.15 21.83 42.46
C SER A 142 32.52 22.32 43.78
N GLU A 143 33.36 22.36 44.83
CA GLU A 143 33.18 22.89 46.20
C GLU A 143 32.81 21.81 47.24
N GLU A 144 33.77 21.34 48.07
CA GLU A 144 34.31 21.96 49.32
C GLU A 144 33.28 21.87 50.47
N SER A 145 33.57 21.34 51.65
CA SER A 145 34.77 20.87 52.36
C SER A 145 34.38 19.76 53.33
#